data_AF-A0A976LBR3-F1
#
_entry.id   AF-A0A976LBR3-F1
#
_cell.length_a   1.000
_cell.length_b   1.000
_cell.length_c   1.000
_cell.angle_alpha   90.00
_cell.angle_beta   90.00
_cell.angle_gamma   90.00
#
_symmetry.space_group_name_H-M   'P 1'
#
loop_
_entity.id
_entity.type
_entity.pdbx_description
1 polymer ?
#
loop_
_entity_poly.entity_id
_entity_poly.type
_entity_poly.pdbx_seq_one_letter_code
_entity_poly.pdbx_strand_id
1 'polypeptide(L)'
;SMMVKKPQELVELHREMVDCNPGAFFADYSKGLPTNVDILQPNSKILQAIEHLHPRCTVAMHSVIGNEHQSLTSGPGDCVVSMASAKTSNAVSELIVPATHVRVHHHPLTIDEVEAILTEHLRGSGVQ
;
A
#
# COMPACT_ATOMS: atom_id res chain seq x y z
N SER A 1 7.09 -9.07 -22.43
CA SER A 1 7.45 -8.25 -21.26
C SER A 1 8.96 -8.22 -21.17
N MET A 2 9.59 -7.04 -21.25
CA MET A 2 11.04 -6.90 -21.15
C MET A 2 11.42 -6.94 -19.66
N MET A 3 11.87 -8.09 -19.15
CA MET A 3 12.45 -8.15 -17.80
C MET A 3 13.78 -7.41 -17.82
N VAL A 4 13.84 -6.26 -17.14
CA VAL A 4 15.10 -5.58 -16.87
C VAL A 4 15.95 -6.51 -16.01
N LYS A 5 17.10 -6.95 -16.53
CA LYS A 5 18.06 -7.74 -15.76
C LYS A 5 18.61 -6.87 -14.65
N LYS A 6 18.65 -7.41 -13.43
CA LYS A 6 19.30 -6.75 -12.30
C LYS A 6 20.80 -6.58 -12.63
N PRO A 7 21.41 -5.41 -12.33
CA PRO A 7 22.85 -5.24 -12.45
C PRO A 7 23.58 -6.30 -11.65
N GLN A 8 24.71 -6.80 -12.18
CA GLN A 8 25.45 -7.88 -11.54
C GLN A 8 25.98 -7.45 -10.17
N GLU A 9 26.38 -6.18 -10.00
CA GLU A 9 26.88 -5.68 -8.71
C GLU A 9 25.83 -5.81 -7.60
N LEU A 10 24.56 -5.59 -7.94
CA LEU A 10 23.44 -5.69 -6.99
C LEU A 10 23.21 -7.13 -6.51
N VAL A 11 23.42 -8.11 -7.41
CA VAL A 11 23.29 -9.53 -7.09
C VAL A 11 24.44 -10.00 -6.20
N GLU A 12 25.65 -9.54 -6.49
CA GLU A 12 26.84 -9.86 -5.69
C GLU A 12 26.73 -9.26 -4.28
N LEU A 13 26.31 -8.00 -4.16
CA LEU A 13 26.07 -7.35 -2.87
C LEU A 13 25.00 -8.08 -2.04
N HIS A 14 23.90 -8.49 -2.68
CA HIS A 14 22.85 -9.26 -2.02
C HIS A 14 23.38 -10.59 -1.47
N ARG A 15 24.16 -11.31 -2.29
CA ARG A 15 24.77 -12.58 -1.89
C ARG A 15 25.69 -12.41 -0.70
N GLU A 16 26.58 -11.42 -0.73
CA GLU A 16 27.47 -11.10 0.38
C GLU A 16 26.68 -10.78 1.65
N MET A 17 25.62 -9.97 1.54
CA MET A 17 24.76 -9.62 2.67
C MET A 17 24.12 -10.87 3.32
N VAL A 18 23.61 -11.81 2.52
CA VAL A 18 23.00 -13.05 3.03
C VAL A 18 24.05 -13.97 3.64
N ASP A 19 25.20 -14.14 2.98
CA ASP A 19 26.29 -15.02 3.44
C ASP A 19 26.89 -14.53 4.77
N CYS A 20 27.00 -13.21 4.96
CA CYS A 20 27.49 -12.60 6.20
C CYS A 20 26.47 -12.58 7.35
N ASN A 21 25.18 -12.82 7.09
CA ASN A 21 24.12 -12.71 8.09
C ASN A 21 23.20 -13.95 8.10
N PRO A 22 23.73 -15.14 8.48
CA PRO A 22 22.96 -16.38 8.44
C PRO A 22 21.73 -16.31 9.35
N GLY A 23 20.55 -16.56 8.78
CA GLY A 23 19.27 -16.57 9.51
C GLY A 23 18.70 -15.18 9.83
N ALA A 24 19.36 -14.08 9.42
CA ALA A 24 18.87 -12.73 9.68
C ALA A 24 17.72 -12.30 8.75
N PHE A 25 17.61 -12.91 7.57
CA PHE A 25 16.63 -12.55 6.56
C PHE A 25 15.53 -13.61 6.40
N PHE A 26 14.34 -13.15 6.02
CA PHE A 26 13.27 -14.06 5.61
C PHE A 26 13.66 -14.86 4.35
N ALA A 27 13.03 -16.01 4.16
CA ALA A 27 13.32 -16.91 3.05
C ALA A 27 13.18 -16.22 1.68
N ASP A 28 12.22 -15.31 1.53
CA ASP A 28 11.94 -14.64 0.27
C ASP A 28 13.07 -13.69 -0.12
N TYR A 29 13.59 -12.90 0.84
CA TYR A 29 14.76 -12.05 0.61
C TYR A 29 16.02 -12.88 0.40
N SER A 30 16.18 -13.98 1.14
CA SER A 30 17.37 -14.85 1.03
C SER A 30 17.50 -15.50 -0.36
N LYS A 31 16.37 -15.80 -1.02
CA LYS A 31 16.34 -16.36 -2.38
C LYS A 31 16.68 -15.34 -3.47
N GLY A 32 16.53 -14.05 -3.18
CA GLY A 32 16.84 -12.96 -4.10
C GLY A 32 16.16 -11.66 -3.68
N LEU A 33 16.66 -10.54 -4.22
CA LEU A 33 16.05 -9.24 -3.94
C LEU A 33 14.59 -9.19 -4.39
N PRO A 34 13.64 -8.85 -3.50
CA PRO A 34 12.22 -8.74 -3.84
C PRO A 34 12.01 -7.72 -4.96
N THR A 35 11.11 -8.02 -5.87
CA THR A 35 10.60 -7.05 -6.86
C THR A 35 9.32 -6.39 -6.34
N ASN A 36 8.88 -5.32 -6.99
CA ASN A 36 7.60 -4.69 -6.65
C ASN A 36 6.42 -5.69 -6.76
N VAL A 37 6.49 -6.65 -7.69
CA VAL A 37 5.47 -7.70 -7.82
C VAL A 37 5.48 -8.63 -6.61
N ASP A 38 6.66 -8.98 -6.08
CA ASP A 38 6.79 -9.84 -4.89
C ASP A 38 6.26 -9.12 -3.63
N ILE A 39 6.43 -7.80 -3.56
CA ILE A 39 5.93 -6.99 -2.43
C ILE A 39 4.40 -6.88 -2.45
N LEU A 40 3.78 -6.81 -3.64
CA LEU A 40 2.32 -6.72 -3.78
C LEU A 40 1.58 -8.05 -3.55
N GLN A 41 2.30 -9.16 -3.32
CA GLN A 41 1.65 -10.41 -2.97
C GLN A 41 1.03 -10.34 -1.57
N PRO A 42 -0.19 -10.86 -1.35
CA PRO A 42 -0.86 -10.81 -0.04
C PRO A 42 -0.06 -11.43 1.11
N ASN A 43 0.83 -12.39 0.81
CA ASN A 43 1.69 -13.07 1.77
C ASN A 43 3.09 -12.44 1.93
N SER A 44 3.35 -11.29 1.31
CA SER A 44 4.64 -10.61 1.41
C SER A 44 4.96 -10.21 2.85
N LYS A 45 6.10 -10.67 3.36
CA LYS A 45 6.58 -10.32 4.70
C LYS A 45 6.95 -8.84 4.84
N ILE A 46 7.34 -8.20 3.74
CA ILE A 46 7.62 -6.77 3.72
C ILE A 46 6.32 -5.99 3.85
N LEU A 47 5.28 -6.34 3.07
CA LEU A 47 3.98 -5.68 3.15
C LEU A 47 3.35 -5.86 4.54
N GLN A 48 3.40 -7.08 5.09
CA GLN A 48 2.96 -7.35 6.46
C GLN A 48 3.74 -6.51 7.47
N ALA A 49 5.07 -6.41 7.36
CA ALA A 49 5.85 -5.58 8.27
C ALA A 49 5.44 -4.10 8.19
N ILE A 50 5.18 -3.58 6.99
CA ILE A 50 4.71 -2.20 6.79
C ILE A 50 3.32 -1.98 7.40
N GLU A 51 2.40 -2.92 7.23
CA GLU A 51 1.05 -2.86 7.79
C GLU A 51 1.06 -2.73 9.32
N HIS A 52 2.04 -3.35 10.00
CA HIS A 52 2.19 -3.26 11.45
C HIS A 52 2.88 -1.97 11.92
N LEU A 53 3.43 -1.15 11.00
CA LEU A 53 3.98 0.15 11.35
C LEU A 53 2.84 1.14 11.58
N HIS A 54 2.92 1.86 12.68
CA HIS A 54 1.96 2.90 13.01
C HIS A 54 2.48 4.25 12.53
N PRO A 55 1.70 5.01 11.74
CA PRO A 55 1.98 6.42 11.52
C PRO A 55 2.14 7.15 12.85
N ARG A 56 3.02 8.15 12.87
CA ARG A 56 3.19 8.99 14.07
C ARG A 56 1.86 9.67 14.39
N CYS A 57 1.52 9.83 15.67
CA CYS A 57 0.23 10.42 16.12
C CYS A 57 -0.03 11.85 15.60
N THR A 58 0.99 12.52 15.07
CA THR A 58 0.89 13.86 14.47
C THR A 58 0.51 13.83 12.98
N VAL A 59 0.40 12.64 12.38
CA VAL A 59 0.04 12.46 10.97
C VAL A 59 -1.39 11.93 10.92
N ALA A 60 -2.30 12.74 10.42
CA ALA A 60 -3.67 12.31 10.17
C ALA A 60 -3.71 11.39 8.95
N MET A 61 -4.37 10.24 9.09
CA MET A 61 -4.58 9.28 8.01
C MET A 61 -6.03 9.37 7.56
N HIS A 62 -6.26 9.49 6.27
CA HIS A 62 -7.60 9.47 5.68
C HIS A 62 -7.67 8.35 4.65
N SER A 63 -8.79 7.65 4.56
CA SER A 63 -8.96 6.51 3.64
C SER A 63 -10.09 6.74 2.64
N VAL A 64 -9.82 6.48 1.36
CA VAL A 64 -10.83 6.50 0.29
C VAL A 64 -10.83 5.13 -0.38
N ILE A 65 -11.96 4.42 -0.31
CA ILE A 65 -12.06 3.00 -0.63
C ILE A 65 -13.08 2.78 -1.75
N GLY A 66 -12.66 2.11 -2.83
CA GLY A 66 -13.55 1.67 -3.90
C GLY A 66 -14.41 0.46 -3.49
N ASN A 67 -15.68 0.43 -3.90
CA ASN A 67 -16.61 -0.65 -3.60
C ASN A 67 -17.59 -0.98 -4.75
N GLU A 68 -17.12 -0.96 -5.99
CA GLU A 68 -18.02 -1.21 -7.12
C GLU A 68 -18.37 -2.69 -7.33
N HIS A 69 -17.65 -3.61 -6.68
CA HIS A 69 -17.79 -5.03 -6.94
C HIS A 69 -18.02 -5.85 -5.69
N GLN A 70 -18.98 -6.78 -5.77
CA GLN A 70 -19.22 -7.78 -4.76
C GLN A 70 -18.63 -9.13 -5.21
N SER A 71 -17.53 -9.53 -4.58
CA SER A 71 -16.94 -10.85 -4.76
C SER A 71 -17.61 -11.89 -3.84
N LEU A 72 -17.79 -13.12 -4.33
CA LEU A 72 -18.32 -14.23 -3.54
C LEU A 72 -17.35 -14.70 -2.44
N THR A 73 -16.04 -14.57 -2.66
CA THR A 73 -15.01 -15.08 -1.74
C THR A 73 -14.43 -13.99 -0.84
N SER A 74 -14.34 -12.76 -1.34
CA SER A 74 -13.68 -11.64 -0.64
C SER A 74 -14.63 -10.52 -0.22
N GLY A 75 -15.91 -10.61 -0.60
CA GLY A 75 -16.91 -9.62 -0.26
C GLY A 75 -16.85 -8.34 -1.11
N PRO A 76 -17.36 -7.21 -0.60
CA PRO A 76 -17.29 -5.92 -1.27
C PRO A 76 -15.85 -5.47 -1.56
N GLY A 77 -15.62 -4.74 -2.64
CA GLY A 77 -14.31 -4.23 -3.06
C GLY A 77 -14.31 -3.54 -4.42
N ASP A 78 -13.13 -3.28 -4.97
CA ASP A 78 -12.95 -2.46 -6.18
C ASP A 78 -12.52 -3.27 -7.42
N CYS A 79 -12.81 -4.58 -7.44
CA CYS A 79 -12.34 -5.60 -8.38
C CYS A 79 -10.88 -6.06 -8.20
N VAL A 80 -10.07 -5.40 -7.38
CA VAL A 80 -8.67 -5.77 -7.13
C VAL A 80 -8.43 -6.01 -5.65
N VAL A 81 -8.89 -5.09 -4.82
CA VAL A 81 -8.72 -5.09 -3.37
C VAL A 81 -10.10 -5.18 -2.71
N SER A 82 -10.23 -6.05 -1.72
CA SER A 82 -11.46 -6.13 -0.92
C SER A 82 -11.56 -4.92 0.01
N MET A 83 -12.77 -4.47 0.29
CA MET A 83 -13.02 -3.40 1.25
C MET A 83 -12.40 -3.73 2.62
N ALA A 84 -12.51 -4.98 3.07
CA ALA A 84 -11.93 -5.41 4.34
C ALA A 84 -10.40 -5.21 4.39
N SER A 85 -9.70 -5.46 3.27
CA SER A 85 -8.26 -5.24 3.16
C SER A 85 -7.89 -3.76 3.00
N ALA A 86 -8.76 -2.94 2.41
CA ALA A 86 -8.50 -1.52 2.17
C ALA A 86 -8.71 -0.64 3.41
N LYS A 87 -9.49 -1.12 4.39
CA LYS A 87 -9.72 -0.40 5.66
C LYS A 87 -8.43 -0.33 6.48
N THR A 88 -8.15 0.86 7.03
CA THR A 88 -7.01 1.09 7.92
C THR A 88 -7.51 1.55 9.28
N SER A 89 -7.12 0.86 10.36
CA SER A 89 -7.62 1.12 11.72
C SER A 89 -7.29 2.52 12.25
N ASN A 90 -6.23 3.14 11.74
CA ASN A 90 -5.74 4.46 12.18
C ASN A 90 -6.32 5.62 11.36
N ALA A 91 -7.25 5.37 10.43
CA ALA A 91 -7.85 6.41 9.62
C ALA A 91 -8.84 7.26 10.45
N VAL A 92 -8.68 8.59 10.41
CA VAL A 92 -9.56 9.55 11.09
C VAL A 92 -10.80 9.89 10.26
N SER A 93 -10.75 9.67 8.94
CA SER A 93 -11.92 9.66 8.06
C SER A 93 -11.85 8.50 7.07
N GLU A 94 -13.03 8.04 6.64
CA GLU A 94 -13.19 7.00 5.62
C GLU A 94 -14.31 7.38 4.65
N LEU A 95 -14.02 7.39 3.35
CA LEU A 95 -15.01 7.55 2.28
C LEU A 95 -15.09 6.27 1.44
N ILE A 96 -16.28 5.74 1.27
CA ILE A 96 -16.55 4.61 0.37
C ILE A 96 -17.12 5.15 -0.95
N VAL A 97 -16.51 4.75 -2.06
CA VAL A 97 -16.82 5.25 -3.40
C VAL A 97 -17.26 4.08 -4.31
N PRO A 98 -18.40 4.17 -5.02
CA PRO A 98 -18.84 3.15 -5.98
C PRO A 98 -18.00 3.23 -7.27
N ALA A 99 -16.73 2.82 -7.17
CA ALA A 99 -15.78 2.82 -8.27
C ALA A 99 -14.84 1.60 -8.20
N THR A 100 -14.39 1.17 -9.39
CA THR A 100 -13.36 0.14 -9.53
C THR A 100 -11.98 0.72 -9.20
N HIS A 101 -11.00 -0.16 -8.98
CA HIS A 101 -9.63 0.18 -8.57
C HIS A 101 -8.99 1.24 -9.47
N VAL A 102 -9.18 1.10 -10.78
CA VAL A 102 -8.61 2.02 -11.79
C VAL A 102 -9.42 3.30 -11.98
N ARG A 103 -10.62 3.41 -11.38
CA ARG A 103 -11.51 4.57 -11.52
C ARG A 103 -11.67 5.36 -10.23
N VAL A 104 -11.42 4.78 -9.06
CA VAL A 104 -11.65 5.42 -7.76
C VAL A 104 -10.96 6.78 -7.64
N HIS A 105 -9.74 6.92 -8.15
CA HIS A 105 -8.97 8.17 -8.09
C HIS A 105 -9.45 9.26 -9.07
N HIS A 106 -10.31 8.94 -10.03
CA HIS A 106 -10.94 9.90 -10.93
C HIS A 106 -12.41 10.18 -10.58
N HIS A 107 -12.95 9.51 -9.56
CA HIS A 107 -14.36 9.64 -9.21
C HIS A 107 -14.60 11.02 -8.57
N PRO A 108 -15.67 11.76 -8.93
CA PRO A 108 -15.95 13.09 -8.38
C PRO A 108 -15.95 13.11 -6.85
N LEU A 109 -16.60 12.14 -6.20
CA LEU A 109 -16.59 12.01 -4.72
C LEU A 109 -15.17 11.91 -4.13
N THR A 110 -14.24 11.22 -4.79
CA THR A 110 -12.85 11.14 -4.34
C THR A 110 -12.15 12.49 -4.48
N ILE A 111 -12.39 13.19 -5.58
CA ILE A 111 -11.80 14.51 -5.83
C ILE A 111 -12.29 15.51 -4.78
N ASP A 112 -13.60 15.53 -4.52
CA ASP A 112 -14.23 16.41 -3.52
C ASP A 112 -13.70 16.11 -2.10
N GLU A 113 -13.53 14.85 -1.74
CA GLU A 113 -12.98 14.44 -0.44
C GLU A 113 -11.51 14.84 -0.29
N VAL A 114 -10.70 14.65 -1.34
CA VAL A 114 -9.29 15.07 -1.31
C VAL A 114 -9.20 16.59 -1.18
N GLU A 115 -10.03 17.36 -1.88
CA GLU A 115 -10.09 18.83 -1.74
C GLU A 115 -10.51 19.24 -0.31
N ALA A 116 -11.49 18.57 0.27
CA ALA A 116 -11.94 18.80 1.64
C ALA A 116 -10.83 18.52 2.66
N ILE A 117 -10.14 17.38 2.56
CA ILE A 117 -9.00 17.00 3.42
C ILE A 117 -7.88 18.04 3.29
N LEU A 118 -7.51 18.42 2.06
CA LEU A 118 -6.46 19.41 1.85
C LEU A 118 -6.82 20.77 2.46
N THR A 119 -8.08 21.20 2.32
CA THR A 119 -8.57 22.45 2.89
C THR A 119 -8.60 22.42 4.43
N GLU A 120 -8.99 21.29 5.02
CA GLU A 120 -8.95 21.07 6.46
C GLU A 120 -7.53 21.24 7.01
N HIS A 121 -6.56 20.54 6.42
CA HIS A 121 -5.17 20.59 6.87
C HIS A 121 -4.49 21.93 6.58
N LEU A 122 -4.87 22.63 5.51
CA LEU A 122 -4.39 23.99 5.25
C LEU A 122 -4.79 24.94 6.39
N ARG A 123 -6.05 24.88 6.82
CA ARG A 123 -6.55 25.68 7.96
C ARG A 123 -5.85 25.30 9.27
N GLY A 124 -5.58 24.02 9.48
CA GLY A 124 -4.88 23.51 10.66
C GLY A 124 -3.38 23.83 10.70
N SER A 125 -2.76 24.04 9.52
CA SER A 125 -1.31 24.28 9.40
C SER A 125 -0.88 25.73 9.68
N GLY A 126 -1.84 26.65 9.90
CA GLY A 126 -1.54 28.06 10.18
C GLY A 126 -0.94 28.85 9.00
N VAL A 127 -0.91 28.25 7.81
CA VAL A 127 -0.54 28.93 6.56
C VAL A 127 -1.80 29.62 6.04
N GLN A 128 -1.92 30.93 6.31
CA GLN A 128 -2.91 31.81 5.68
C GLN A 128 -2.28 32.56 4.51
#